data_AF-A0AB39M330-F1
#
_entry.id   AF-A0AB39M330-F1
#
_cell.length_a   1.000
_cell.length_b   1.000
_cell.length_c   1.000
_cell.angle_alpha   90.00
_cell.angle_beta   90.00
_cell.angle_gamma   90.00
#
_symmetry.space_group_name_H-M   'P 1'
#
loop_
_entity.id
_entity.type
_entity.pdbx_description
1 polymer ?
#
loop_
_entity_poly.entity_id
_entity_poly.type
_entity_poly.pdbx_seq_one_letter_code
_entity_poly.pdbx_strand_id
1 'polypeptide(L)'
;MDFKMSWAMAGEHMDEWTGAGFGQAAHALRERVGSAVEASGMTPEAQEHFKQSFIVPTQKAICTEGYEALRAGHGWTKAVGPLLVALDPAMKPAIS
;
A
#
# COMPACT_ATOMS: atom_id res chain seq x y z
N MET A 1 1.93 2.73 17.03
CA MET A 1 1.43 1.36 16.80
C MET A 1 2.10 0.91 15.53
N ASP A 2 2.87 -0.17 15.59
CA ASP A 2 3.39 -0.77 14.37
C ASP A 2 2.28 -1.51 13.65
N PHE A 3 2.35 -1.52 12.32
CA PHE A 3 1.45 -2.27 11.46
C PHE A 3 2.22 -2.82 10.27
N LYS A 4 1.66 -3.87 9.67
CA LYS A 4 2.15 -4.43 8.43
C LYS A 4 1.30 -3.91 7.28
N MET A 5 1.94 -3.43 6.23
CA MET A 5 1.34 -3.17 4.94
C MET A 5 1.77 -4.26 3.97
N SER A 6 0.81 -4.90 3.29
CA SER A 6 1.07 -5.82 2.18
C SER A 6 0.38 -5.29 0.94
N TRP A 7 0.96 -5.50 -0.24
CA TRP A 7 0.29 -5.15 -1.50
C TRP A 7 0.55 -6.19 -2.57
N ALA A 8 -0.35 -6.21 -3.55
CA ALA A 8 -0.26 -7.01 -4.75
C ALA A 8 -0.71 -6.19 -5.95
N MET A 9 -0.04 -6.39 -7.08
CA MET A 9 -0.47 -5.89 -8.38
C MET A 9 -0.94 -7.04 -9.26
N ALA A 10 -2.01 -6.84 -10.02
CA ALA A 10 -2.51 -7.85 -10.95
C ALA A 10 -1.42 -8.25 -11.96
N GLY A 11 -1.01 -9.53 -11.91
CA GLY A 11 0.02 -10.09 -12.79
C GLY A 11 1.45 -10.04 -12.25
N GLU A 12 1.70 -9.43 -11.07
CA GLU A 12 3.06 -9.27 -10.51
C GLU A 12 3.13 -9.40 -8.98
N HIS A 13 4.37 -9.27 -8.47
CA HIS A 13 4.86 -9.46 -7.10
C HIS A 13 3.94 -8.98 -5.97
N MET A 14 3.83 -9.83 -4.95
CA MET A 14 3.40 -9.46 -3.60
C MET A 14 4.64 -9.00 -2.82
N ASP A 15 4.55 -7.86 -2.15
CA ASP A 15 5.61 -7.34 -1.28
C ASP A 15 4.99 -6.75 0.00
N GLU A 16 5.82 -6.56 1.03
CA GLU A 16 5.39 -6.08 2.33
C GLU A 16 6.33 -5.01 2.92
N TRP A 17 5.75 -4.25 3.84
CA TRP A 17 6.40 -3.20 4.61
C TRP A 17 5.89 -3.25 6.04
N THR A 18 6.75 -2.99 7.02
CA THR A 18 6.36 -2.93 8.44
C THR A 18 6.90 -1.66 9.07
N GLY A 19 6.08 -1.00 9.88
CA GLY A 19 6.49 0.19 10.63
C GLY A 19 5.30 0.92 11.28
N ALA A 20 5.56 2.07 11.89
CA ALA A 20 4.55 2.86 12.60
C ALA A 20 3.98 4.03 11.78
N GLY A 21 4.65 4.44 10.70
CA GLY A 21 4.34 5.67 9.98
C GLY A 21 3.45 5.46 8.76
N PHE A 22 2.21 5.95 8.79
CA PHE A 22 1.30 5.93 7.62
C PHE A 22 1.86 6.68 6.42
N GLY A 23 2.54 7.81 6.64
CA GLY A 23 3.25 8.53 5.58
C GLY A 23 4.41 7.73 4.99
N GLN A 24 5.14 6.98 5.83
CA GLN A 24 6.22 6.10 5.37
C GLN A 24 5.68 4.89 4.60
N ALA A 25 4.57 4.29 5.07
CA ALA A 25 3.87 3.24 4.36
C ALA A 25 3.38 3.70 2.98
N ALA A 26 2.68 4.85 2.92
CA ALA A 26 2.21 5.41 1.66
C ALA A 26 3.38 5.77 0.71
N HIS A 27 4.49 6.27 1.23
CA HIS A 27 5.68 6.55 0.43
C HIS A 27 6.33 5.27 -0.11
N ALA A 28 6.52 4.25 0.74
CA ALA A 28 7.07 2.95 0.36
C ALA A 28 6.22 2.27 -0.72
N LEU A 29 4.88 2.33 -0.60
CA LEU A 29 3.98 1.84 -1.64
C LEU A 29 4.25 2.56 -2.96
N ARG A 30 4.27 3.89 -2.96
CA ARG A 30 4.49 4.69 -4.18
C ARG A 30 5.83 4.40 -4.82
N GLU A 31 6.90 4.29 -4.05
CA GLU A 31 8.22 4.00 -4.61
C GLU A 31 8.25 2.62 -5.24
N ARG A 32 7.84 1.58 -4.50
CA ARG A 32 7.98 0.19 -4.96
C ARG A 32 7.02 -0.14 -6.11
N VAL A 33 5.76 0.27 -6.00
CA VAL A 33 4.76 0.11 -7.08
C VAL A 33 5.14 1.01 -8.27
N GLY A 34 5.60 2.24 -8.01
CA GLY A 34 6.04 3.16 -9.05
C GLY A 34 7.21 2.62 -9.87
N SER A 35 8.22 2.06 -9.22
CA SER A 35 9.36 1.42 -9.90
C SER A 35 8.95 0.21 -10.73
N ALA A 36 8.01 -0.61 -10.24
CA ALA A 36 7.49 -1.74 -11.01
C ALA A 36 6.71 -1.28 -12.25
N VAL A 37 5.88 -0.24 -12.12
CA VAL A 37 5.18 0.39 -13.25
C VAL A 37 6.16 0.97 -14.26
N GLU A 38 7.25 1.61 -13.82
CA GLU A 38 8.30 2.12 -14.70
C GLU A 38 9.04 0.99 -15.45
N ALA A 39 9.18 -0.18 -14.83
CA ALA A 39 9.82 -1.37 -15.43
C ALA A 39 8.88 -2.20 -16.33
N SER A 40 7.56 -1.96 -16.28
CA SER A 40 6.53 -2.78 -16.95
C SER A 40 6.51 -2.69 -18.49
N GLY A 41 7.33 -1.83 -19.09
CA GLY A 41 7.32 -1.56 -20.54
C GLY A 41 6.15 -0.70 -21.02
N MET A 42 5.31 -0.19 -20.11
CA MET A 42 4.25 0.77 -20.41
C MET A 42 4.81 2.09 -20.97
N THR A 43 4.03 2.78 -21.81
CA THR A 43 4.39 4.13 -22.28
C THR A 43 4.37 5.13 -21.13
N PRO A 44 5.12 6.25 -21.22
CA PRO A 44 5.13 7.28 -20.17
C PRO A 44 3.73 7.79 -19.80
N GLU A 45 2.84 7.96 -20.77
CA GLU A 45 1.46 8.41 -20.55
C GLU A 45 0.67 7.38 -19.74
N ALA A 46 0.85 6.09 -20.04
CA ALA A 46 0.18 5.02 -19.35
C ALA A 46 0.73 4.84 -17.92
N GLN A 47 2.04 5.05 -17.71
CA GLN A 47 2.66 5.08 -16.38
C GLN A 47 2.12 6.24 -15.54
N GLU A 48 2.03 7.45 -16.11
CA GLU A 48 1.49 8.62 -15.40
C GLU A 48 0.01 8.43 -15.07
N HIS A 49 -0.77 7.91 -16.02
CA HIS A 49 -2.17 7.57 -15.78
C HIS A 49 -2.30 6.56 -14.63
N PHE A 50 -1.48 5.51 -14.61
CA PHE A 50 -1.48 4.53 -13.52
C PHE A 50 -1.17 5.19 -12.16
N LYS A 51 -0.14 6.04 -12.10
CA LYS A 51 0.25 6.76 -10.88
C LYS A 51 -0.91 7.61 -10.35
N GLN A 52 -1.56 8.38 -11.22
CA GLN A 52 -2.65 9.28 -10.84
C GLN A 52 -3.95 8.54 -10.49
N SER A 53 -4.27 7.47 -11.22
CA SER A 53 -5.53 6.75 -11.07
C SER A 53 -5.53 5.69 -9.97
N PHE A 54 -4.36 5.11 -9.64
CA PHE A 54 -4.29 3.99 -8.70
C PHE A 54 -3.38 4.28 -7.50
N ILE A 55 -2.17 4.82 -7.70
CA ILE A 55 -1.22 5.05 -6.59
C ILE A 55 -1.68 6.20 -5.70
N VAL A 56 -1.94 7.38 -6.27
CA VAL A 56 -2.32 8.58 -5.49
C VAL A 56 -3.58 8.35 -4.63
N PRO A 57 -4.69 7.78 -5.15
CA PRO A 57 -5.86 7.48 -4.33
C PRO A 57 -5.57 6.47 -3.21
N THR A 58 -4.70 5.50 -3.47
CA THR A 58 -4.33 4.47 -2.49
C THR A 58 -3.49 5.08 -1.36
N GLN A 59 -2.52 5.94 -1.68
CA GLN A 59 -1.75 6.68 -0.66
C GLN A 59 -2.66 7.50 0.25
N LYS A 60 -3.61 8.24 -0.34
CA LYS A 60 -4.59 9.00 0.42
C LYS A 60 -5.40 8.09 1.35
N ALA A 61 -5.89 6.97 0.82
CA ALA A 61 -6.73 6.04 1.58
C ALA A 61 -5.98 5.35 2.73
N ILE A 62 -4.69 5.04 2.57
CA ILE A 62 -3.82 4.54 3.67
C ILE A 62 -3.78 5.57 4.81
N CYS A 63 -3.53 6.84 4.48
CA CYS A 63 -3.40 7.91 5.45
C CYS A 63 -4.72 8.35 6.08
N THR A 64 -5.88 7.92 5.55
CA THR A 64 -7.20 8.27 6.08
C THR A 64 -7.96 7.04 6.58
N GLU A 65 -8.49 6.23 5.67
CA GLU A 65 -9.34 5.07 5.99
C GLU A 65 -8.54 3.99 6.72
N GLY A 66 -7.32 3.71 6.23
CA GLY A 66 -6.41 2.75 6.84
C GLY A 66 -5.98 3.16 8.25
N TYR A 67 -5.68 4.45 8.44
CA TYR A 67 -5.37 5.01 9.76
C TYR A 67 -6.53 4.84 10.74
N GLU A 68 -7.75 5.20 10.35
CA GLU A 68 -8.93 5.09 11.21
C GLU A 68 -9.22 3.63 11.58
N ALA A 69 -9.11 2.72 10.62
CA ALA A 69 -9.32 1.30 10.85
C ALA A 69 -8.29 0.71 11.84
N LEU A 70 -7.00 0.96 11.62
CA LEU A 70 -5.94 0.46 12.51
C LEU A 70 -6.03 1.09 13.91
N ARG A 71 -6.41 2.38 14.01
CA ARG A 71 -6.65 3.03 15.29
C ARG A 71 -7.82 2.40 16.06
N ALA A 72 -8.82 1.89 15.36
CA ALA A 72 -9.92 1.11 15.93
C ALA A 72 -9.54 -0.36 16.22
N GLY A 73 -8.31 -0.78 15.93
CA GLY A 73 -7.84 -2.15 16.13
C GLY A 73 -8.30 -3.14 15.05
N HIS A 74 -8.75 -2.63 13.89
CA HIS A 74 -9.20 -3.45 12.76
C HIS A 74 -8.16 -3.46 11.64
N GLY A 75 -8.05 -4.59 10.95
CA GLY A 75 -7.38 -4.64 9.65
C GLY A 75 -8.14 -3.82 8.62
N TRP A 76 -7.45 -3.41 7.56
CA TRP A 76 -8.03 -2.65 6.46
C TRP A 76 -7.52 -3.15 5.12
N THR A 77 -8.40 -3.23 4.13
CA THR A 77 -8.04 -3.63 2.77
C THR A 77 -8.69 -2.71 1.77
N LYS A 78 -7.97 -2.37 0.69
CA LYS A 78 -8.51 -1.59 -0.42
C LYS A 78 -7.97 -2.08 -1.76
N ALA A 79 -8.89 -2.28 -2.71
CA ALA A 79 -8.59 -2.51 -4.11
C ALA A 79 -8.85 -1.24 -4.91
N VAL A 80 -7.89 -0.82 -5.74
CA VAL A 80 -7.99 0.32 -6.65
C VAL A 80 -7.42 -0.11 -8.00
N GLY A 81 -8.31 -0.51 -8.91
CA GLY A 81 -7.93 -1.06 -10.22
C GLY A 81 -7.05 -2.31 -10.07
N PRO A 82 -5.83 -2.33 -10.63
CA PRO A 82 -4.93 -3.48 -10.55
C PRO A 82 -4.20 -3.60 -9.21
N LEU A 83 -4.35 -2.65 -8.28
CA LEU A 83 -3.63 -2.60 -7.01
C LEU A 83 -4.53 -3.03 -5.85
N LEU A 84 -4.07 -4.00 -5.06
CA LEU A 84 -4.67 -4.39 -3.79
C LEU A 84 -3.69 -4.07 -2.66
N VAL A 85 -4.15 -3.40 -1.61
CA VAL A 85 -3.38 -3.10 -0.40
C VAL A 85 -4.12 -3.57 0.84
N ALA A 86 -3.38 -4.18 1.77
CA ALA A 86 -3.84 -4.56 3.09
C ALA A 86 -2.97 -3.91 4.18
N LEU A 87 -3.60 -3.48 5.25
CA LEU A 87 -2.98 -2.99 6.48
C LEU A 87 -3.47 -3.85 7.64
N ASP A 88 -2.55 -4.44 8.37
CA ASP A 88 -2.84 -5.29 9.53
C ASP A 88 -2.13 -4.75 10.77
N PRO A 89 -2.80 -4.70 11.94
CA PRO A 89 -2.13 -4.44 13.20
C PRO A 89 -0.94 -5.38 13.36
N ALA A 90 0.24 -4.86 13.72
CA ALA A 90 1.36 -5.74 14.05
C ALA A 90 0.93 -6.60 15.25
N MET A 91 0.98 -7.93 15.10
CA MET A 91 0.79 -8.81 16.24
C MET A 91 1.87 -8.46 17.28
N LYS A 92 1.46 -8.11 18.51
CA LYS A 92 2.40 -8.15 19.63
C LYS A 92 2.96 -9.58 19.68
N PRO A 93 4.28 -9.78 19.75
CA PRO A 93 4.79 -11.11 20.05
C PRO A 93 4.14 -11.59 21.34
N ALA A 94 3.54 -12.77 21.30
CA ALA A 94 3.05 -13.44 22.49
C ALA A 94 4.27 -13.60 23.42
N ILE A 95 4.28 -12.85 24.52
CA ILE A 95 5.27 -13.01 25.57
C ILE A 95 5.09 -14.44 26.09
N SER A 96 6.05 -15.32 25.74
CA SER A 96 6.20 -16.65 26.34
C SER A 96 6.94 -16.54 27.66
#